data_AF-A0A534J5J2-F1
#
_entry.id   AF-A0A534J5J2-F1
#
_cell.length_a   1.000
_cell.length_b   1.000
_cell.length_c   1.000
_cell.angle_alpha   90.00
_cell.angle_beta   90.00
_cell.angle_gamma   90.00
#
_symmetry.space_group_name_H-M   'P 1'
#
loop_
_entity.id
_entity.type
_entity.pdbx_description
1 polymer ?
#
loop_
_entity_poly.entity_id
_entity_poly.type
_entity_poly.pdbx_seq_one_letter_code
_entity_poly.pdbx_strand_id
1 'polypeptide(L)'
;MGVQGLFWIELGLGIALLLLTAKAHGRQIRLERELEGYMEVDFRKDNPPWVEALWRKDRRRFWITLPVAIVATSVAGLLTLPSRFGTEPLGNPILGVVVLAGLLWPFAVTFTSNGIQSVARHRKALNEKTRSRSNQAHDPMDPYLSIRSAARGTLLFWGSVVGLGAIAILVALS
;
A
#
# COMPACT_ATOMS: atom_id res chain seq x y z
N MET A 1 21.39 14.08 21.72
CA MET A 1 22.48 13.24 21.16
C MET A 1 21.85 12.33 20.14
N GLY A 2 22.39 12.25 18.91
CA GLY A 2 21.86 11.34 17.90
C GLY A 2 22.14 9.89 18.25
N VAL A 3 21.24 8.98 17.87
CA VAL A 3 21.38 7.54 18.12
C VAL A 3 22.09 6.92 16.92
N GLN A 4 23.32 6.45 17.11
CA GLN A 4 24.08 5.77 16.06
C GLN A 4 23.34 4.51 15.61
N GLY A 5 23.31 4.26 14.29
CA GLY A 5 22.64 3.12 13.69
C GLY A 5 21.14 3.28 13.46
N LEU A 6 20.49 4.28 14.07
CA LEU A 6 19.04 4.50 13.98
C LEU A 6 18.59 4.75 12.54
N PHE A 7 19.38 5.51 11.76
CA PHE A 7 19.09 5.75 10.35
C PHE A 7 18.97 4.44 9.56
N TRP A 8 19.90 3.50 9.77
CA TRP A 8 19.93 2.23 9.04
C TRP A 8 18.76 1.32 9.42
N ILE A 9 18.35 1.35 10.70
CA ILE A 9 17.15 0.63 11.17
C ILE A 9 15.91 1.21 10.49
N GLU A 10 15.74 2.53 10.49
CA GLU A 10 14.59 3.19 9.84
C GLU A 10 14.58 2.96 8.33
N LEU A 11 15.75 2.93 7.68
CA LEU A 11 15.89 2.61 6.26
C LEU A 11 15.43 1.18 5.97
N GLY A 12 15.90 0.20 6.74
CA GLY A 12 15.52 -1.20 6.59
C GLY A 12 14.01 -1.41 6.80
N LEU A 13 13.45 -0.82 7.86
CA LEU A 13 12.01 -0.87 8.14
C LEU A 13 11.20 -0.19 7.03
N GLY A 14 11.65 0.97 6.53
CA GLY A 14 10.99 1.68 5.45
C GLY A 14 10.98 0.91 4.13
N ILE A 15 12.09 0.23 3.78
CA ILE A 15 12.17 -0.63 2.59
C ILE A 15 11.20 -1.80 2.73
N ALA A 16 11.23 -2.49 3.86
CA ALA A 16 10.31 -3.60 4.12
C ALA A 16 8.85 -3.15 4.07
N LEU A 17 8.52 -1.99 4.64
CA LEU A 17 7.18 -1.42 4.60
C LEU A 17 6.75 -1.04 3.18
N LEU A 18 7.63 -0.42 2.39
CA LEU A 18 7.35 -0.12 0.99
C LEU A 18 7.03 -1.40 0.18
N LEU A 19 7.85 -2.44 0.33
CA LEU A 19 7.63 -3.71 -0.37
C LEU A 19 6.32 -4.39 0.06
N LEU A 20 6.02 -4.40 1.36
CA LEU A 20 4.78 -4.97 1.89
C LEU A 20 3.55 -4.19 1.41
N THR A 21 3.59 -2.87 1.45
CA THR A 21 2.47 -2.01 1.00
C THR A 21 2.23 -2.14 -0.50
N ALA A 22 3.29 -2.15 -1.32
CA ALA A 22 3.19 -2.42 -2.76
C ALA A 22 2.61 -3.82 -3.03
N LYS A 23 3.06 -4.85 -2.30
CA LYS A 23 2.54 -6.21 -2.44
C LYS A 23 1.07 -6.31 -2.04
N ALA A 24 0.68 -5.71 -0.91
CA ALA A 24 -0.69 -5.70 -0.43
C ALA A 24 -1.63 -4.99 -1.42
N HIS A 25 -1.21 -3.84 -1.95
CA HIS A 25 -1.94 -3.11 -2.98
C HIS A 25 -2.10 -3.92 -4.27
N GLY A 26 -1.02 -4.54 -4.78
CA GLY A 26 -1.08 -5.39 -5.97
C GLY A 26 -2.03 -6.60 -5.81
N ARG A 27 -2.04 -7.23 -4.62
CA ARG A 27 -3.02 -8.28 -4.30
C ARG A 27 -4.45 -7.75 -4.30
N GLN A 28 -4.66 -6.52 -3.84
CA GLN A 28 -5.99 -5.92 -3.80
C GLN A 28 -6.52 -5.62 -5.21
N ILE A 29 -5.67 -5.12 -6.12
CA ILE A 29 -6.02 -4.95 -7.54
C ILE A 29 -6.39 -6.30 -8.17
N ARG A 30 -5.64 -7.36 -7.88
CA ARG A 30 -5.96 -8.70 -8.35
C ARG A 30 -7.36 -9.13 -7.90
N LEU A 31 -7.68 -8.96 -6.61
CA LEU A 31 -9.00 -9.30 -6.07
C LEU A 31 -10.14 -8.47 -6.69
N GLU A 32 -9.92 -7.19 -6.99
CA GLU A 32 -10.92 -6.38 -7.72
C GLU A 32 -11.18 -6.93 -9.12
N ARG A 33 -10.14 -7.32 -9.86
CA ARG A 33 -10.28 -7.91 -11.20
C ARG A 33 -10.97 -9.27 -11.18
N GLU A 34 -10.52 -10.16 -10.31
CA GLU A 34 -11.11 -11.50 -10.16
C GLU A 34 -12.58 -11.40 -9.73
N LEU A 35 -12.91 -10.43 -8.87
CA LEU A 35 -14.30 -10.17 -8.50
C LEU A 35 -15.17 -9.80 -9.71
N GLU A 36 -14.63 -9.08 -10.70
CA GLU A 36 -15.35 -8.73 -11.93
C GLU A 36 -15.28 -9.83 -13.01
N GLY A 37 -14.64 -10.96 -12.72
CA GLY A 37 -14.52 -12.09 -13.65
C GLY A 37 -13.28 -12.03 -14.56
N TYR A 38 -12.38 -11.06 -14.36
CA TYR A 38 -11.12 -10.98 -15.10
C TYR A 38 -10.00 -11.71 -14.33
N MET A 39 -9.85 -13.00 -14.61
CA MET A 39 -8.88 -13.87 -13.95
C MET A 39 -7.45 -13.71 -14.49
N GLU A 40 -7.33 -13.46 -15.79
CA GLU A 40 -6.06 -13.31 -16.48
C GLU A 40 -5.91 -11.91 -17.04
N VAL A 41 -4.66 -11.44 -17.04
CA VAL A 41 -4.27 -10.18 -17.65
C VAL A 41 -2.97 -10.40 -18.38
N ASP A 42 -2.99 -10.08 -19.67
CA ASP A 42 -1.82 -10.09 -20.51
C ASP A 42 -1.19 -8.69 -20.48
N PHE A 43 0.07 -8.62 -20.05
CA PHE A 43 0.81 -7.36 -19.99
C PHE A 43 1.40 -6.95 -21.35
N ARG A 44 1.31 -7.82 -22.37
CA ARG A 44 1.83 -7.57 -23.73
C ARG A 44 0.73 -7.27 -24.75
N LYS A 45 -0.54 -7.39 -24.37
CA LYS A 45 -1.70 -7.15 -25.24
C LYS A 45 -2.66 -6.13 -24.64
N ASP A 46 -3.59 -5.68 -25.45
CA ASP A 46 -4.69 -4.84 -25.01
C ASP A 46 -5.53 -5.57 -23.96
N ASN A 47 -5.86 -4.87 -22.89
CA ASN A 47 -6.64 -5.42 -21.80
C ASN A 47 -8.12 -5.02 -21.94
N PRO A 48 -9.05 -5.77 -21.33
CA PRO A 48 -10.45 -5.39 -21.34
C PRO A 48 -10.65 -3.95 -20.82
N PRO A 49 -11.57 -3.15 -21.41
CA PRO A 49 -11.74 -1.73 -21.06
C PRO A 49 -11.97 -1.47 -19.57
N TRP A 50 -12.61 -2.41 -18.87
CA TRP A 50 -12.83 -2.34 -17.44
C TRP A 50 -11.53 -2.42 -16.64
N VAL A 51 -10.61 -3.33 -17.01
CA VAL A 51 -9.31 -3.50 -16.35
C VAL A 51 -8.45 -2.24 -16.54
N GLU A 52 -8.46 -1.69 -17.75
CA GLU A 52 -7.76 -0.43 -18.02
C GLU A 52 -8.35 0.75 -17.24
N ALA A 53 -9.68 0.83 -17.13
CA ALA A 53 -10.34 1.86 -16.34
C ALA A 53 -9.96 1.74 -14.85
N LEU A 54 -9.89 0.52 -14.31
CA LEU A 54 -9.41 0.26 -12.96
C LEU A 54 -7.98 0.77 -12.77
N TRP A 55 -7.06 0.43 -13.67
CA TRP A 55 -5.66 0.87 -13.59
C TRP A 55 -5.50 2.37 -13.77
N ARG A 56 -6.26 2.98 -14.69
CA ARG A 56 -6.25 4.43 -14.90
C ARG A 56 -6.72 5.17 -13.65
N LYS A 57 -7.75 4.66 -12.98
CA LYS A 57 -8.26 5.20 -11.70
C LYS A 57 -7.20 5.10 -10.60
N ASP A 58 -6.54 3.96 -10.48
CA ASP A 58 -5.50 3.75 -9.46
C ASP A 58 -4.26 4.63 -9.71
N ARG A 59 -3.78 4.67 -10.96
CA ARG A 59 -2.66 5.51 -11.39
C ARG A 59 -2.95 7.00 -11.19
N ARG A 60 -4.16 7.46 -11.53
CA ARG A 60 -4.56 8.85 -11.28
C ARG A 60 -4.47 9.19 -9.79
N ARG A 61 -4.96 8.30 -8.92
CA ARG A 61 -4.89 8.52 -7.47
C ARG A 61 -3.45 8.55 -6.98
N PHE A 62 -2.63 7.59 -7.43
CA PHE A 62 -1.21 7.53 -7.11
C PHE A 62 -0.53 8.88 -7.38
N TRP A 63 -0.70 9.41 -8.59
CA TRP A 63 -0.07 10.67 -9.00
C TRP A 63 -0.64 11.90 -8.29
N ILE A 64 -1.86 11.84 -7.77
CA ILE A 64 -2.43 12.91 -6.94
C ILE A 64 -1.89 12.83 -5.51
N THR A 65 -1.83 11.63 -4.93
CA THR A 65 -1.44 11.44 -3.52
C THR A 65 0.06 11.53 -3.30
N LEU A 66 0.87 11.11 -4.28
CA LEU A 66 2.33 11.10 -4.16
C LEU A 66 2.93 12.49 -3.86
N PRO A 67 2.63 13.57 -4.61
CA PRO A 67 3.22 14.88 -4.31
C PRO A 67 2.79 15.41 -2.94
N VAL A 68 1.53 15.17 -2.55
CA VAL A 68 1.02 15.52 -1.21
C VAL A 68 1.79 14.76 -0.13
N ALA A 69 2.02 13.46 -0.34
CA ALA A 69 2.78 12.63 0.58
C ALA A 69 4.23 13.11 0.67
N ILE A 70 4.90 13.40 -0.44
CA ILE A 70 6.28 13.92 -0.49
C ILE A 70 6.40 15.18 0.36
N VAL A 71 5.51 16.16 0.16
CA VAL A 71 5.55 17.42 0.91
C VAL A 71 5.32 17.15 2.40
N ALA A 72 4.27 16.40 2.75
CA ALA A 72 3.91 16.14 4.14
C ALA A 72 5.03 15.40 4.90
N THR A 73 5.56 14.32 4.32
CA THR A 73 6.62 13.55 4.97
C THR A 73 7.94 14.31 4.99
N SER A 74 8.30 15.05 3.93
CA SER A 74 9.55 15.84 3.91
C SER A 74 9.52 16.95 4.96
N VAL A 75 8.40 17.65 5.12
CA VAL A 75 8.24 18.66 6.18
C VAL A 75 8.36 18.02 7.56
N ALA A 76 7.63 16.92 7.81
CA ALA A 76 7.72 16.20 9.08
C ALA A 76 9.14 15.68 9.34
N GLY A 77 9.80 15.14 8.31
CA GLY A 77 11.15 14.60 8.38
C GLY A 77 12.18 15.67 8.67
N LEU A 78 12.09 16.83 8.03
CA LEU A 78 13.01 17.95 8.27
C LEU A 78 12.93 18.47 9.72
N LEU A 79 11.74 18.45 10.30
CA LEU A 79 11.51 18.91 11.68
C LEU A 79 11.96 17.90 12.74
N THR A 80 12.04 16.61 12.40
CA THR A 80 12.19 15.53 13.39
C THR A 80 13.47 14.70 13.24
N LEU A 81 13.93 14.45 12.02
CA LEU A 81 15.01 13.49 11.75
C LEU A 81 16.43 14.03 12.03
N PRO A 82 16.78 15.31 11.72
CA PRO A 82 18.17 15.74 11.82
C PRO A 82 18.77 15.66 13.23
N SER A 83 17.95 15.93 14.25
CA SER A 83 18.35 15.82 15.66
C SER A 83 18.52 14.37 16.12
N ARG A 84 17.81 13.43 15.49
CA ARG A 84 17.77 11.99 15.86
C ARG A 84 18.94 11.22 15.26
N PHE A 85 19.33 11.53 14.03
CA PHE A 85 20.41 10.82 13.34
C PHE A 85 21.80 11.38 13.65
N GLY A 86 21.91 12.57 14.26
CA GLY A 86 23.20 13.17 14.57
C GLY A 86 24.01 13.46 13.30
N THR A 87 25.11 12.75 13.10
CA THR A 87 25.92 12.85 11.87
C THR A 87 25.56 11.81 10.82
N GLU A 88 24.63 10.89 11.08
CA GLU A 88 24.19 9.92 10.07
C GLU A 88 23.09 10.50 9.16
N PRO A 89 23.00 10.07 7.89
CA PRO A 89 23.96 9.24 7.18
C PRO A 89 25.15 10.04 6.63
N LEU A 90 26.33 9.40 6.60
CA LEU A 90 27.53 9.90 5.89
C LEU A 90 28.00 11.30 6.30
N GLY A 91 27.81 11.70 7.55
CA GLY A 91 28.17 13.05 8.04
C GLY A 91 27.10 14.11 7.80
N ASN A 92 25.99 13.81 7.13
CA ASN A 92 24.95 14.78 6.80
C ASN A 92 23.53 14.27 7.11
N PRO A 93 22.92 14.71 8.23
CA PRO A 93 21.58 14.28 8.60
C PRO A 93 20.47 14.67 7.62
N ILE A 94 20.68 15.69 6.80
CA ILE A 94 19.72 16.11 5.76
C ILE A 94 19.58 15.03 4.69
N LEU A 95 20.65 14.27 4.41
CA LEU A 95 20.56 13.12 3.49
C LEU A 95 19.58 12.07 4.01
N GLY A 96 19.51 11.88 5.33
CA GLY A 96 18.53 10.98 5.95
C GLY A 96 17.09 11.43 5.68
N VAL A 97 16.83 12.74 5.76
CA VAL A 97 15.53 13.34 5.41
C VAL A 97 15.20 13.07 3.95
N VAL A 98 16.13 13.34 3.03
CA VAL A 98 15.89 13.16 1.59
C VAL A 98 15.58 11.69 1.28
N VAL A 99 16.37 10.76 1.81
CA VAL A 99 16.21 9.32 1.53
C VAL A 99 14.92 8.78 2.16
N LEU A 100 14.71 8.99 3.46
CA LEU A 100 13.56 8.41 4.16
C LEU A 100 12.29 9.17 3.85
N ALA A 101 12.27 10.46 4.16
CA ALA A 101 11.08 11.27 4.09
C ALA A 101 10.78 11.81 2.68
N GLY A 102 11.78 11.96 1.82
CA GLY A 102 11.61 12.43 0.44
C GLY A 102 11.38 11.32 -0.59
N LEU A 103 11.97 10.13 -0.38
CA LEU A 103 11.95 9.06 -1.38
C LEU A 103 11.28 7.76 -0.92
N LEU A 104 11.33 7.41 0.36
CA LEU A 104 10.87 6.10 0.81
C LEU A 104 9.44 6.15 1.38
N TRP A 105 9.23 6.94 2.42
CA TRP A 105 7.95 7.09 3.10
C TRP A 105 6.82 7.58 2.19
N PRO A 106 7.02 8.53 1.25
CA PRO A 106 5.94 8.98 0.37
C PRO A 106 5.34 7.85 -0.46
N PHE A 107 6.18 6.94 -0.97
CA PHE A 107 5.72 5.81 -1.76
C PHE A 107 4.97 4.80 -0.88
N ALA A 108 5.48 4.49 0.31
CA ALA A 108 4.80 3.61 1.25
C ALA A 108 3.40 4.16 1.64
N VAL A 109 3.32 5.46 1.94
CA VAL A 109 2.05 6.17 2.22
C VAL A 109 1.11 6.10 1.02
N THR A 110 1.62 6.34 -0.18
CA THR A 110 0.83 6.33 -1.41
C THR A 110 0.26 4.94 -1.73
N PHE A 111 1.09 3.89 -1.67
CA PHE A 111 0.63 2.52 -1.88
C PHE A 111 -0.38 2.09 -0.81
N THR A 112 -0.15 2.49 0.45
CA THR A 112 -1.09 2.23 1.55
C THR A 112 -2.44 2.91 1.29
N SER A 113 -2.43 4.20 0.92
CA SER A 113 -3.63 4.98 0.62
C SER A 113 -4.43 4.37 -0.54
N ASN A 114 -3.77 4.06 -1.66
CA ASN A 114 -4.41 3.40 -2.80
C ASN A 114 -4.96 2.03 -2.42
N GLY A 115 -4.22 1.25 -1.63
CA GLY A 115 -4.65 -0.06 -1.17
C GLY A 115 -5.86 0.00 -0.23
N ILE A 116 -5.93 0.94 0.72
CA ILE A 116 -7.11 1.16 1.58
C ILE A 116 -8.34 1.47 0.74
N GLN A 117 -8.18 2.35 -0.24
CA GLN A 117 -9.25 2.70 -1.18
C GLN A 117 -9.71 1.50 -2.03
N SER A 118 -8.77 0.64 -2.41
CA SER A 118 -9.01 -0.59 -3.15
C SER A 118 -9.75 -1.63 -2.29
N VAL A 119 -9.40 -1.75 -1.01
CA VAL A 119 -10.16 -2.54 -0.02
C VAL A 119 -11.59 -2.04 0.13
N ALA A 120 -11.78 -0.71 0.25
CA ALA A 120 -13.12 -0.12 0.39
C ALA A 120 -14.01 -0.42 -0.83
N ARG A 121 -13.48 -0.30 -2.05
CA ARG A 121 -14.21 -0.67 -3.28
C ARG A 121 -14.55 -2.14 -3.33
N HIS A 122 -13.59 -3.01 -3.05
CA HIS A 122 -13.78 -4.46 -3.06
C HIS A 122 -14.84 -4.89 -2.04
N ARG A 123 -14.83 -4.33 -0.82
CA ARG A 123 -15.85 -4.57 0.19
C ARG A 123 -17.24 -4.13 -0.27
N LYS A 124 -17.35 -2.94 -0.88
CA LYS A 124 -18.61 -2.44 -1.42
C LYS A 124 -19.15 -3.38 -2.50
N ALA A 125 -18.32 -3.76 -3.47
CA ALA A 125 -18.69 -4.67 -4.56
C ALA A 125 -19.06 -6.07 -4.05
N LEU A 126 -18.34 -6.60 -3.05
CA LEU A 126 -18.69 -7.86 -2.39
C LEU A 126 -20.07 -7.78 -1.73
N ASN A 127 -20.37 -6.71 -1.00
CA ASN A 127 -21.66 -6.54 -0.32
C ASN A 127 -22.81 -6.44 -1.33
N GLU A 128 -22.63 -5.70 -2.42
CA GLU A 128 -23.61 -5.59 -3.50
C GLU A 128 -23.89 -6.95 -4.16
N LYS A 129 -22.84 -7.71 -4.53
CA LYS A 129 -23.00 -9.06 -5.08
C LYS A 129 -23.66 -10.03 -4.10
N THR A 130 -23.31 -9.95 -2.81
CA THR A 130 -23.92 -10.80 -1.77
C THR A 130 -25.42 -10.53 -1.64
N ARG A 131 -25.82 -9.25 -1.66
CA ARG A 131 -27.23 -8.84 -1.58
C ARG A 131 -28.02 -9.24 -2.82
N SER A 132 -27.42 -9.14 -4.02
CA SER A 132 -28.08 -9.63 -5.24
C SER A 132 -28.25 -11.15 -5.22
N ARG A 133 -27.28 -11.87 -4.64
CA ARG A 133 -27.24 -13.33 -4.62
C ARG A 133 -28.17 -13.95 -3.56
N SER A 134 -28.49 -13.26 -2.47
CA SER A 134 -29.51 -13.73 -1.52
C SER A 134 -30.88 -13.94 -2.16
N ASN A 135 -31.10 -13.34 -3.34
CA ASN A 135 -32.35 -13.43 -4.09
C ASN A 135 -32.30 -14.48 -5.23
N GLN A 136 -31.18 -15.21 -5.39
CA GLN A 136 -30.99 -16.21 -6.45
C GLN A 136 -30.66 -17.60 -5.88
N ALA A 137 -31.02 -18.66 -6.62
CA ALA A 137 -30.70 -20.05 -6.24
C ALA A 137 -29.18 -20.29 -6.20
N HIS A 138 -28.74 -21.15 -5.27
CA HIS A 138 -27.32 -21.43 -5.03
C HIS A 138 -26.70 -22.23 -6.18
N ASP A 139 -25.78 -21.60 -6.94
CA ASP A 139 -24.92 -22.29 -7.91
C ASP A 139 -23.67 -22.88 -7.20
N PRO A 140 -23.48 -24.22 -7.21
CA PRO A 140 -22.35 -24.89 -6.57
C PRO A 140 -20.99 -24.68 -7.27
N MET A 141 -20.95 -24.18 -8.52
CA MET A 141 -19.71 -23.92 -9.26
C MET A 141 -19.24 -22.46 -9.17
N ASP A 142 -19.79 -21.67 -8.25
CA ASP A 142 -19.55 -20.24 -8.23
C ASP A 142 -18.10 -19.87 -7.80
N PRO A 143 -17.31 -19.19 -8.67
CA PRO A 143 -15.97 -18.68 -8.38
C PRO A 143 -15.91 -17.76 -7.14
N TYR A 144 -17.03 -17.16 -6.73
CA TYR A 144 -17.15 -16.25 -5.61
C TYR A 144 -16.63 -16.81 -4.27
N LEU A 145 -16.83 -18.10 -3.99
CA LEU A 145 -16.35 -18.72 -2.75
C LEU A 145 -14.82 -18.73 -2.69
N SER A 146 -14.16 -18.99 -3.84
CA SER A 146 -12.71 -18.93 -3.96
C SER A 146 -12.18 -17.51 -3.74
N ILE A 147 -12.83 -16.49 -4.32
CA ILE A 147 -12.46 -15.07 -4.17
C ILE A 147 -12.57 -14.61 -2.71
N ARG A 148 -13.59 -15.08 -1.98
CA ARG A 148 -13.77 -14.78 -0.55
C ARG A 148 -12.67 -15.38 0.31
N SER A 149 -12.20 -16.59 -0.01
CA SER A 149 -11.03 -17.18 0.68
C SER A 149 -9.73 -16.44 0.34
N ALA A 150 -9.54 -16.03 -0.92
CA ALA A 150 -8.38 -15.25 -1.36
C ALA A 150 -8.33 -13.87 -0.66
N ALA A 151 -9.48 -13.26 -0.39
CA ALA A 151 -9.60 -12.03 0.39
C ALA A 151 -9.09 -12.19 1.83
N ARG A 152 -9.28 -13.37 2.46
CA ARG A 152 -8.71 -13.66 3.79
C ARG A 152 -7.18 -13.72 3.76
N GLY A 153 -6.59 -14.29 2.70
CA GLY A 153 -5.15 -14.28 2.51
C GLY A 153 -4.54 -12.87 2.37
N THR A 154 -5.32 -11.92 1.85
CA THR A 154 -4.90 -10.50 1.76
C THR A 154 -4.99 -9.77 3.10
N LEU A 155 -5.80 -10.23 4.06
CA LEU A 155 -5.83 -9.67 5.42
C LEU A 155 -4.50 -9.85 6.15
N LEU A 156 -3.80 -10.97 5.94
CA LEU A 156 -2.49 -11.20 6.55
C LEU A 156 -1.48 -10.15 6.07
N PHE A 157 -1.45 -9.83 4.78
CA PHE A 157 -0.57 -8.79 4.24
C PHE A 157 -0.89 -7.41 4.81
N TRP A 158 -2.18 -7.06 4.92
CA TRP A 158 -2.58 -5.80 5.56
C TRP A 158 -2.25 -5.77 7.06
N GLY A 159 -2.41 -6.90 7.76
CA GLY A 159 -1.96 -7.05 9.14
C GLY A 159 -0.46 -6.82 9.29
N SER A 160 0.35 -7.35 8.39
CA SER A 160 1.80 -7.10 8.36
C SER A 160 2.14 -5.64 8.07
N VAL A 161 1.42 -4.98 7.14
CA VAL A 161 1.58 -3.54 6.87
C VAL A 161 1.28 -2.71 8.12
N VAL A 162 0.18 -3.01 8.83
CA VAL A 162 -0.19 -2.31 10.07
C VAL A 162 0.83 -2.57 11.17
N GLY A 163 1.23 -3.84 11.38
CA GLY A 163 2.20 -4.22 12.39
C GLY A 163 3.57 -3.58 12.16
N LEU A 164 4.10 -3.67 10.95
CA LEU A 164 5.39 -3.08 10.61
C LEU A 164 5.33 -1.55 10.60
N GLY A 165 4.22 -0.97 10.15
CA GLY A 165 3.99 0.47 10.22
C GLY A 165 3.96 0.98 11.66
N ALA A 166 3.31 0.27 12.57
CA ALA A 166 3.31 0.60 13.99
C ALA A 166 4.72 0.51 14.59
N ILE A 167 5.49 -0.54 14.27
CA ILE A 167 6.89 -0.67 14.70
C ILE A 167 7.73 0.50 14.16
N ALA A 168 7.60 0.83 12.88
CA ALA A 168 8.33 1.94 12.28
C ALA A 168 7.99 3.29 12.94
N ILE A 169 6.71 3.52 13.28
CA ILE A 169 6.29 4.73 14.01
C ILE A 169 6.85 4.73 15.43
N LEU A 170 6.81 3.61 16.15
CA LEU A 170 7.36 3.51 17.51
C LEU A 170 8.87 3.78 17.51
N VAL A 171 9.60 3.20 16.55
CA VAL A 171 11.04 3.48 16.35
C VAL A 171 11.26 4.94 15.98
N ALA A 172 10.37 5.55 15.20
CA ALA A 172 10.44 6.97 14.85
C ALA A 172 10.13 7.92 16.03
N LEU A 173 9.47 7.42 17.08
CA LEU A 173 9.10 8.21 18.26
C LEU A 173 10.04 7.97 19.46
N SER A 174 10.85 6.92 19.44
CA SER A 174 11.95 6.70 20.39
C SER A 174 13.17 7.57 20.06
#